data_AF-C6XIL3-F1
#
_entry.id   AF-C6XIL3-F1
#
_cell.length_a   1.000
_cell.length_b   1.000
_cell.length_c   1.000
_cell.angle_alpha   90.00
_cell.angle_beta   90.00
_cell.angle_gamma   90.00
#
_symmetry.space_group_name_H-M   'P 1'
#
loop_
_entity.id
_entity.type
_entity.pdbx_description
1 polymer ?
#
loop_
_entity_poly.entity_id
_entity_poly.type
_entity_poly.pdbx_seq_one_letter_code
_entity_poly.pdbx_strand_id
1 'polypeptide(L)'
;MLTLTGLKACDTCRKAQKWLAENDIRFTYRDVKSDGVPQNDLERYVALLGWDKAINKASTTWRGLSDDQKNDITDEKAVNLLLANPSLMKRPLFEIGDEIVLGFRDEQKQRILELI
;
A
#
# COMPACT_ATOMS: atom_id res chain seq x y z
N MET A 1 -15.95 2.98 5.04
CA MET A 1 -15.43 1.81 5.77
C MET A 1 -13.94 1.74 5.53
N LEU A 2 -13.11 1.66 6.57
CA LEU A 2 -11.65 1.70 6.43
C LEU A 2 -11.11 0.33 6.02
N THR A 3 -10.25 0.30 5.01
CA THR A 3 -9.48 -0.90 4.62
C THR A 3 -8.00 -0.63 4.81
N LEU A 4 -7.33 -1.46 5.61
CA LEU A 4 -5.88 -1.45 5.77
C LEU A 4 -5.28 -2.54 4.89
N THR A 5 -4.60 -2.14 3.83
CA THR A 5 -3.85 -3.02 2.94
C THR A 5 -2.39 -3.12 3.39
N GLY A 6 -1.91 -4.35 3.58
CA GLY A 6 -0.59 -4.60 4.15
C GLY A 6 -0.04 -6.00 3.89
N LEU A 7 0.98 -6.36 4.67
CA LEU A 7 1.54 -7.72 4.67
C LEU A 7 1.70 -8.20 6.11
N LYS A 8 1.30 -9.43 6.41
CA LYS A 8 1.42 -10.04 7.76
C LYS A 8 2.83 -9.93 8.36
N ALA A 9 3.86 -10.11 7.53
CA ALA A 9 5.27 -10.01 7.92
C ALA A 9 5.81 -8.56 8.02
N CYS A 10 4.96 -7.54 7.99
CA CYS A 10 5.38 -6.14 8.06
C CYS A 10 5.11 -5.53 9.43
N ASP A 11 6.18 -5.18 10.16
CA ASP A 11 6.09 -4.58 11.50
C ASP A 11 5.28 -3.29 11.52
N THR A 12 5.46 -2.42 10.52
CA THR A 12 4.68 -1.19 10.41
C THR A 12 3.19 -1.47 10.20
N CYS A 13 2.82 -2.52 9.46
CA CYS A 13 1.42 -2.92 9.31
C CYS A 13 0.85 -3.46 10.63
N ARG A 14 1.64 -4.23 11.40
CA ARG A 14 1.22 -4.69 12.74
C ARG A 14 1.02 -3.53 13.71
N LYS A 15 1.90 -2.54 13.69
CA LYS A 15 1.76 -1.31 14.48
C LYS A 15 0.52 -0.51 14.08
N ALA A 16 0.23 -0.41 12.77
CA ALA A 16 -0.96 0.24 12.27
C ALA A 16 -2.25 -0.43 12.74
N GLN A 17 -2.35 -1.76 12.63
CA GLN A 17 -3.50 -2.53 13.12
C GLN A 17 -3.73 -2.31 14.62
N LYS A 18 -2.65 -2.39 15.42
CA LYS A 18 -2.73 -2.16 16.86
C LYS A 18 -3.24 -0.76 17.19
N TRP A 19 -2.69 0.27 16.52
CA TRP A 19 -3.12 1.65 16.74
C TRP A 19 -4.58 1.89 16.35
N LEU A 20 -5.05 1.32 15.23
CA LEU A 20 -6.46 1.41 14.85
C LEU A 20 -7.36 0.79 15.92
N ALA A 21 -6.99 -0.38 16.46
CA ALA A 21 -7.72 -1.04 17.53
C ALA A 21 -7.70 -0.25 18.85
N GLU A 22 -6.56 0.34 19.22
CA GLU A 22 -6.43 1.19 20.43
C GLU A 22 -7.24 2.48 20.36
N ASN A 23 -7.62 2.93 19.15
CA ASN A 23 -8.46 4.10 18.94
C ASN A 23 -9.92 3.72 18.60
N ASP A 24 -10.31 2.47 18.79
CA ASP A 24 -11.65 1.94 18.49
C ASP A 24 -12.11 2.16 17.02
N ILE A 25 -11.16 2.29 16.10
CA ILE A 25 -11.43 2.48 14.67
C ILE A 25 -11.72 1.12 14.04
N ARG A 26 -12.91 0.95 13.47
CA ARG A 26 -13.28 -0.26 12.73
C ARG A 26 -12.61 -0.30 11.36
N PHE A 27 -11.93 -1.41 11.06
CA PHE A 27 -11.28 -1.62 9.78
C PHE A 27 -11.36 -3.07 9.30
N THR A 28 -11.17 -3.26 8.00
CA THR A 28 -10.82 -4.56 7.42
C THR A 28 -9.36 -4.60 7.05
N TYR A 29 -8.75 -5.78 7.13
CA TYR A 29 -7.37 -5.97 6.75
C TYR A 29 -7.28 -6.80 5.47
N ARG A 30 -6.51 -6.30 4.49
CA ARG A 30 -6.22 -6.99 3.23
C ARG A 30 -4.73 -7.31 3.17
N ASP A 31 -4.39 -8.58 3.05
CA ASP A 31 -3.01 -9.01 2.86
C ASP A 31 -2.68 -9.09 1.36
N VAL A 32 -1.69 -8.31 0.93
CA VAL A 32 -1.30 -8.23 -0.49
C VAL A 32 -0.84 -9.56 -1.09
N LYS A 33 -0.36 -10.52 -0.27
CA LYS A 33 0.09 -11.83 -0.76
C LYS A 33 -1.02 -12.88 -0.76
N SER A 34 -1.80 -12.98 0.32
CA SER A 34 -2.84 -14.03 0.39
C SER A 34 -4.12 -13.63 -0.33
N ASP A 35 -4.50 -12.37 -0.24
CA ASP A 35 -5.79 -11.89 -0.75
C ASP A 35 -5.62 -11.22 -2.12
N GLY A 36 -4.39 -10.80 -2.43
CA GLY A 36 -4.06 -10.02 -3.62
C GLY A 36 -4.61 -8.59 -3.54
N VAL A 37 -4.36 -7.83 -4.59
CA VAL A 37 -4.99 -6.53 -4.80
C VAL A 37 -5.56 -6.54 -6.23
N PRO A 38 -6.87 -6.28 -6.41
CA PRO A 38 -7.47 -6.17 -7.73
C PRO A 38 -6.74 -5.15 -8.59
N GLN A 39 -6.68 -5.41 -9.89
CA GLN A 39 -6.04 -4.50 -10.84
C GLN A 39 -6.62 -3.08 -10.76
N ASN A 40 -7.95 -2.94 -10.73
CA ASN A 40 -8.61 -1.63 -10.66
C ASN A 40 -8.19 -0.83 -9.41
N ASP A 41 -7.97 -1.53 -8.29
CA ASP A 41 -7.49 -0.88 -7.06
C ASP A 41 -6.04 -0.43 -7.24
N LEU A 42 -5.18 -1.26 -7.84
CA LEU A 42 -3.79 -0.87 -8.14
C LEU A 42 -3.71 0.33 -9.09
N GLU A 43 -4.53 0.34 -10.14
CA GLU A 43 -4.65 1.47 -11.08
C GLU A 43 -5.06 2.75 -10.34
N ARG A 44 -6.09 2.66 -9.49
CA ARG A 44 -6.53 3.77 -8.64
C ARG A 44 -5.43 4.25 -7.71
N TYR A 45 -4.69 3.34 -7.08
CA TYR A 45 -3.61 3.69 -6.14
C TYR A 45 -2.47 4.40 -6.85
N VAL A 46 -2.08 3.90 -8.02
CA VAL A 46 -1.04 4.50 -8.85
C VAL A 46 -1.49 5.87 -9.36
N ALA A 47 -2.74 6.02 -9.81
CA ALA A 47 -3.28 7.29 -10.27
C ALA A 47 -3.33 8.36 -9.16
N LEU A 48 -3.66 7.97 -7.92
CA LEU A 48 -3.75 8.90 -6.79
C LEU A 48 -2.40 9.23 -6.16
N LEU A 49 -1.49 8.26 -6.06
CA LEU A 49 -0.22 8.41 -5.34
C LEU A 49 0.97 8.74 -6.25
N GLY A 50 0.87 8.39 -7.53
CA GLY A 50 2.00 8.22 -8.42
C GLY A 50 2.66 6.83 -8.26
N TRP A 51 3.13 6.27 -9.38
CA TRP A 51 3.77 4.95 -9.38
C TRP A 51 4.98 4.86 -8.44
N ASP A 52 5.73 5.95 -8.30
CA ASP A 52 6.96 6.00 -7.52
C ASP A 52 6.71 5.81 -6.03
N LYS A 53 5.55 6.27 -5.55
CA LYS A 53 5.09 6.07 -4.17
C LYS A 53 4.42 4.71 -4.01
N ALA A 54 3.69 4.21 -5.01
CA ALA A 54 3.04 2.91 -4.94
C ALA A 54 4.05 1.75 -4.82
N ILE A 55 5.24 1.89 -5.39
CA ILE A 55 6.30 0.86 -5.35
C ILE A 55 7.29 1.10 -4.20
N ASN A 56 7.56 0.05 -3.43
CA ASN A 56 8.64 0.04 -2.43
C ASN A 56 10.01 -0.24 -3.07
N LYS A 57 10.64 0.82 -3.58
CA LYS A 57 12.00 0.78 -4.16
C LYS A 57 13.11 0.35 -3.16
N ALA A 58 12.82 0.36 -1.86
CA ALA A 58 13.75 -0.12 -0.83
C ALA A 58 13.61 -1.62 -0.52
N SER A 59 12.61 -2.30 -1.09
CA SER A 59 12.36 -3.72 -0.84
C SER A 59 13.40 -4.64 -1.49
N THR A 60 13.59 -5.84 -0.93
CA THR A 60 14.41 -6.88 -1.55
C THR A 60 13.83 -7.35 -2.87
N THR A 61 12.50 -7.42 -2.99
CA THR A 61 11.81 -7.73 -4.24
C THR A 61 12.19 -6.73 -5.34
N TRP A 62 12.22 -5.43 -5.03
CA TRP A 62 12.65 -4.42 -5.99
C TRP A 62 14.11 -4.59 -6.40
N ARG A 63 15.00 -4.83 -5.43
CA ARG A 63 16.43 -5.04 -5.73
C ARG A 63 16.65 -6.23 -6.66
N GLY A 64 15.85 -7.29 -6.53
CA GLY A 64 15.91 -8.48 -7.38
C GLY A 64 15.33 -8.35 -8.78
N LEU A 65 14.66 -7.24 -9.13
CA LEU A 65 14.20 -7.01 -10.50
C LEU A 65 15.38 -6.73 -11.45
N SER A 66 15.22 -7.09 -12.72
CA SER A 66 16.19 -6.73 -13.76
C SER A 66 16.21 -5.22 -14.03
N ASP A 67 17.26 -4.73 -14.68
CA ASP A 67 17.37 -3.32 -15.05
C ASP A 67 16.26 -2.90 -16.02
N ASP A 68 15.92 -3.76 -16.99
CA ASP A 68 14.80 -3.53 -17.91
C ASP A 68 13.46 -3.37 -17.18
N GLN A 69 13.26 -4.10 -16.08
CA GLN A 69 12.05 -3.95 -15.26
C GLN A 69 12.05 -2.64 -14.46
N LYS A 70 13.21 -2.11 -14.10
CA LYS A 70 13.37 -0.89 -13.29
C LYS A 70 13.40 0.40 -14.11
N ASN A 71 13.76 0.33 -15.39
CA ASN A 71 13.87 1.48 -16.29
C ASN A 71 12.51 1.90 -16.88
N ASP A 72 12.38 3.19 -17.25
CA ASP A 72 11.22 3.76 -17.96
C ASP A 72 9.86 3.34 -17.38
N ILE A 73 9.72 3.42 -16.05
CA ILE A 73 8.48 3.02 -15.39
C ILE A 73 7.40 4.07 -15.64
N THR A 74 6.34 3.59 -16.30
CA THR A 74 5.04 4.25 -16.43
C THR A 74 4.07 3.73 -15.38
N ASP A 75 2.94 4.41 -15.22
CA ASP A 75 1.86 3.95 -14.34
C ASP A 75 1.37 2.54 -14.70
N GLU A 76 1.17 2.28 -15.99
CA GLU A 76 0.78 0.96 -16.50
C GLU A 76 1.84 -0.11 -16.16
N LYS A 77 3.12 0.20 -16.39
CA LYS A 77 4.22 -0.72 -16.04
C LYS A 77 4.28 -0.98 -14.55
N ALA A 78 4.01 0.04 -13.72
CA ALA A 78 3.98 -0.10 -12.28
C ALA A 78 2.82 -0.99 -11.81
N VAL A 79 1.62 -0.83 -12.36
CA VAL A 79 0.48 -1.73 -12.10
C VAL A 79 0.84 -3.17 -12.44
N ASN A 80 1.41 -3.41 -13.62
CA ASN A 80 1.86 -4.74 -14.04
C ASN A 80 2.92 -5.33 -13.10
N LEU A 81 3.88 -4.53 -12.64
CA LEU A 81 4.88 -4.95 -11.66
C LEU A 81 4.25 -5.32 -10.31
N LEU A 82 3.25 -4.55 -9.85
CA LEU A 82 2.53 -4.79 -8.60
C LEU A 82 1.64 -6.04 -8.69
N LEU A 83 0.98 -6.28 -9.83
CA LEU A 83 0.22 -7.50 -10.08
C LEU A 83 1.12 -8.74 -10.06
N ALA A 84 2.26 -8.68 -10.76
CA ALA A 84 3.21 -9.79 -10.81
C ALA A 84 3.94 -10.01 -9.47
N ASN A 85 4.15 -8.93 -8.70
CA ASN A 85 4.90 -8.97 -7.45
C ASN A 85 4.19 -8.16 -6.35
N PRO A 86 3.10 -8.66 -5.74
CA PRO A 86 2.31 -7.89 -4.77
C PRO A 86 3.11 -7.39 -3.56
N SER A 87 4.20 -8.07 -3.19
CA SER A 87 5.09 -7.62 -2.11
C SER A 87 5.90 -6.36 -2.41
N LEU A 88 5.98 -5.93 -3.68
CA LEU A 88 6.55 -4.64 -4.10
C LEU A 88 5.71 -3.46 -3.62
N MET A 89 4.42 -3.66 -3.37
CA MET A 89 3.54 -2.60 -2.94
C MET A 89 4.06 -1.94 -1.66
N LYS A 90 4.16 -0.61 -1.68
CA LYS A 90 4.46 0.18 -0.50
C LYS A 90 3.30 0.09 0.48
N ARG A 91 3.63 -0.08 1.76
CA ARG A 91 2.69 -0.44 2.81
C ARG A 91 3.14 0.14 4.15
N PRO A 92 2.23 0.32 5.13
CA PRO A 92 0.77 0.14 5.04
C PRO A 92 0.09 1.18 4.14
N LEU A 93 -1.04 0.81 3.54
CA LEU A 93 -1.94 1.69 2.77
C LEU A 93 -3.33 1.63 3.38
N PHE A 94 -3.96 2.78 3.59
CA PHE A 94 -5.28 2.92 4.17
C PHE A 94 -6.22 3.49 3.13
N GLU A 95 -7.33 2.80 2.86
CA GLU A 95 -8.42 3.29 2.03
C GLU A 95 -9.57 3.76 2.93
N ILE A 96 -10.01 5.01 2.75
CA ILE A 96 -11.06 5.63 3.57
C ILE A 96 -12.02 6.35 2.62
N GLY A 97 -13.04 5.63 2.16
CA GLY A 97 -13.88 6.12 1.06
C GLY A 97 -13.06 6.23 -0.23
N ASP A 98 -13.06 7.40 -0.84
CA ASP A 98 -12.29 7.68 -2.06
C ASP A 98 -10.82 8.03 -1.77
N GLU A 99 -10.50 8.39 -0.52
CA GLU A 99 -9.19 8.84 -0.09
C GLU A 99 -8.23 7.68 0.21
N ILE A 100 -6.94 7.93 0.00
CA ILE A 100 -5.86 6.98 0.27
C ILE A 100 -4.77 7.63 1.09
N VAL A 101 -4.36 6.96 2.16
CA VAL A 101 -3.21 7.36 2.99
C VAL A 101 -2.14 6.28 2.90
N LEU A 102 -0.92 6.67 2.52
CA LEU A 102 0.22 5.77 2.40
C LEU A 102 1.26 6.00 3.49
N GLY A 103 1.59 4.94 4.23
CA GLY A 103 2.56 4.97 5.32
C GLY A 103 1.92 5.17 6.68
N PHE A 104 2.74 5.16 7.73
CA PHE A 104 2.26 5.17 9.12
C PHE A 104 3.22 5.94 10.03
N ARG A 105 3.34 7.24 9.80
CA ARG A 105 3.95 8.21 10.72
C ARG A 105 2.87 9.11 11.31
N ASP A 106 3.25 10.03 12.17
CA ASP A 106 2.30 10.86 12.91
C ASP A 106 1.41 11.73 12.00
N GLU A 107 1.98 12.27 10.91
CA GLU A 107 1.21 12.95 9.86
C GLU A 107 0.13 12.05 9.26
N GLN A 108 0.45 10.79 8.91
CA GLN A 108 -0.52 9.86 8.34
C GLN A 108 -1.58 9.45 9.37
N LYS A 109 -1.20 9.26 10.64
CA LYS A 109 -2.17 8.98 11.72
C LYS A 109 -3.17 10.11 11.86
N GLN A 110 -2.69 11.35 11.90
CA GLN A 110 -3.55 12.52 11.97
C GLN A 110 -4.49 12.58 10.76
N ARG A 111 -3.96 12.40 9.55
CA ARG A 111 -4.78 12.38 8.34
C ARG A 111 -5.85 11.28 8.36
N ILE A 112 -5.54 10.09 8.89
CA ILE A 112 -6.52 9.00 9.04
C ILE A 112 -7.65 9.43 9.99
N LEU A 113 -7.33 10.07 11.13
CA LEU A 113 -8.35 10.56 12.07
C LEU A 113 -9.24 11.65 11.47
N GLU A 114 -8.70 12.52 10.62
CA GLU A 114 -9.46 13.57 9.94
C GLU A 114 -10.45 13.03 8.88
N LEU A 115 -10.24 11.79 8.42
CA LEU A 115 -11.01 11.16 7.35
C LEU A 115 -12.10 10.19 7.86
N ILE A 116 -12.17 9.95 9.17
CA ILE A 116 -13.12 9.05 9.82
C ILE A 116 -14.22 9.86 10.50
#